data_AF-A0A0F8YMR4-F1
#
_entry.id   AF-A0A0F8YMR4-F1
#
_cell.length_a   1.000
_cell.length_b   1.000
_cell.length_c   1.000
_cell.angle_alpha   90.00
_cell.angle_beta   90.00
_cell.angle_gamma   90.00
#
_symmetry.space_group_name_H-M   'P 1'
#
loop_
_entity.id
_entity.type
_entity.pdbx_description
1 polymer ?
#
loop_
_entity_poly.entity_id
_entity_poly.type
_entity_poly.pdbx_seq_one_letter_code
_entity_poly.pdbx_strand_id
1 'polypeptide(L)' 'MDKSEYDVLIIDDSKYVIDFMEKFLGYKGYSSKAVNSTLQATEELKVNKPKLIILDINLPDS' A
#
# COMPACT_ATOMS: atom_id res chain seq x y z
N MET A 1 19.13 2.77 -10.74
CA MET A 1 18.27 1.71 -10.18
C MET A 1 16.97 2.40 -9.79
N ASP A 2 15.87 2.01 -10.41
CA ASP A 2 14.53 2.55 -10.16
C ASP A 2 14.11 2.06 -8.75
N LYS A 3 14.44 2.85 -7.73
CA LYS A 3 14.30 2.45 -6.32
C LYS A 3 12.97 3.04 -5.83
N SER A 4 11.97 2.18 -5.66
CA SER A 4 10.73 2.55 -4.98
C SER A 4 11.05 2.93 -3.54
N GLU A 5 10.35 3.94 -3.01
CA GLU A 5 10.52 4.35 -1.60
C GLU A 5 10.11 3.25 -0.61
N TYR A 6 9.30 2.30 -1.06
CA TYR A 6 8.80 1.18 -0.28
C TYR A 6 8.60 -0.09 -1.14
N ASP A 7 8.49 -1.25 -0.50
CA ASP A 7 8.34 -2.54 -1.17
C ASP A 7 6.87 -2.87 -1.47
N VAL A 8 5.95 -2.52 -0.56
CA VAL A 8 4.53 -2.92 -0.63
C VAL A 8 3.60 -1.71 -0.58
N LEU A 9 2.69 -1.58 -1.55
CA LEU A 9 1.57 -0.62 -1.50
C LEU A 9 0.34 -1.33 -0.92
N ILE A 10 -0.26 -0.76 0.13
CA ILE A 10 -1.52 -1.22 0.72
C ILE A 10 -2.60 -0.22 0.33
N ILE A 11 -3.73 -0.69 -0.20
CA ILE A 11 -4.87 0.12 -0.62
C ILE A 11 -6.09 -0.37 0.16
N ASP A 12 -6.42 0.33 1.24
CA ASP A 12 -7.46 -0.06 2.19
C ASP A 12 -7.91 1.20 2.97
N ASP A 13 -9.22 1.36 3.26
CA ASP A 13 -9.73 2.49 4.05
C ASP A 13 -9.81 2.18 5.56
N SER A 14 -9.70 0.90 5.91
CA SER A 14 -9.70 0.41 7.28
C SER A 14 -8.35 0.65 7.93
N LYS A 15 -8.30 1.66 8.80
CA LYS A 15 -7.12 1.94 9.61
C LYS A 15 -6.63 0.73 10.42
N TYR A 16 -7.54 -0.12 10.90
CA TYR A 16 -7.17 -1.32 11.65
C TYR A 16 -6.41 -2.32 10.78
N VAL A 17 -6.88 -2.54 9.54
CA VAL A 17 -6.23 -3.46 8.60
C VAL A 17 -4.86 -2.91 8.19
N ILE A 18 -4.78 -1.62 7.87
CA ILE A 18 -3.52 -0.93 7.59
C ILE A 18 -2.52 -1.11 8.72
N ASP A 19 -2.88 -0.72 9.96
CA ASP A 19 -1.97 -0.77 11.10
C ASP A 19 -1.50 -2.21 11.38
N PHE A 20 -2.34 -3.22 11.13
CA PHE A 20 -1.98 -4.63 11.24
C PHE A 20 -0.99 -5.05 10.14
N MET A 21 -1.29 -4.74 8.88
CA MET A 21 -0.46 -5.11 7.72
C MET A 21 0.91 -4.44 7.78
N GLU A 22 0.99 -3.16 8.11
CA GLU A 22 2.27 -2.44 8.23
C GLU A 22 3.15 -3.06 9.32
N LYS A 23 2.59 -3.40 10.47
CA LYS A 23 3.32 -4.10 11.55
C LYS A 23 3.78 -5.48 11.11
N PHE A 24 2.91 -6.24 10.45
CA PHE A 24 3.24 -7.59 9.99
C PHE A 24 4.35 -7.57 8.92
N LEU A 25 4.25 -6.68 7.94
CA LEU A 25 5.25 -6.51 6.89
C LEU A 25 6.58 -5.98 7.44
N GLY A 26 6.50 -5.01 8.35
CA GLY A 26 7.66 -4.48 9.07
C GLY A 26 8.39 -5.56 9.88
N TYR A 27 7.67 -6.44 10.58
CA TYR A 27 8.25 -7.58 11.28
C TYR A 27 8.96 -8.56 10.33
N LYS A 28 8.50 -8.67 9.08
CA LYS A 28 9.14 -9.46 8.02
C LYS A 28 10.28 -8.73 7.30
N GLY A 29 10.57 -7.48 7.68
CA GLY A 29 11.64 -6.67 7.09
C GLY A 29 11.25 -5.95 5.80
N TYR A 30 9.96 -5.87 5.47
CA TYR A 30 9.48 -5.13 4.31
C TYR A 30 9.08 -3.72 4.69
N SER A 31 9.32 -2.79 3.78
CA SER A 31 8.78 -1.43 3.85
C SER A 31 7.42 -1.38 3.15
N SER A 32 6.47 -0.64 3.71
CA SER A 32 5.13 -0.49 3.15
C SER A 32 4.66 0.96 3.18
N LYS A 33 3.75 1.29 2.26
CA LYS A 33 2.99 2.54 2.26
C LYS A 33 1.52 2.20 2.12
N ALA A 34 0.66 2.85 2.90
CA ALA A 34 -0.78 2.71 2.80
C ALA A 34 -1.42 3.93 2.16
N VAL A 35 -2.44 3.69 1.34
CA VAL A 35 -3.34 4.70 0.76
C VAL A 35 -4.78 4.22 0.95
N ASN A 36 -5.73 5.14 1.03
CA ASN A 36 -7.13 4.82 1.36
C ASN A 36 -8.11 5.05 0.20
N SER A 37 -7.62 5.29 -1.01
CA SER A 37 -8.45 5.40 -2.20
C SER A 37 -7.74 4.92 -3.46
N THR A 38 -8.51 4.51 -4.46
CA THR A 38 -8.01 4.13 -5.79
C THR A 38 -7.34 5.30 -6.51
N LEU A 39 -7.81 6.53 -6.28
CA LEU A 39 -7.19 7.73 -6.84
C LEU A 39 -5.76 7.92 -6.31
N GLN A 40 -5.58 7.89 -4.99
CA GLN A 40 -4.25 8.01 -4.38
C GLN A 40 -3.34 6.86 -4.82
N ALA A 41 -3.85 5.64 -4.89
CA ALA A 41 -3.09 4.49 -5.40
C ALA A 41 -2.61 4.72 -6.84
N THR A 42 -3.48 5.26 -7.71
CA THR A 42 -3.14 5.52 -9.11
C THR A 42 -2.09 6.63 -9.26
N GLU A 43 -2.18 7.68 -8.45
CA GLU A 43 -1.17 8.74 -8.40
C GLU A 43 0.17 8.21 -7.90
N GLU A 44 0.13 7.39 -6.85
CA GLU A 44 1.31 6.78 -6.25
C GLU A 44 2.03 5.86 -7.25
N LEU A 45 1.28 5.00 -7.96
CA LEU A 45 1.83 4.06 -8.95
C LEU A 45 2.45 4.73 -10.19
N LYS A 46 2.16 6.01 -10.44
CA LYS A 46 2.83 6.79 -11.51
C LYS A 46 4.25 7.20 -11.11
N VAL A 47 4.51 7.37 -9.81
CA VAL A 47 5.78 7.89 -9.29
C VAL A 47 6.62 6.77 -8.67
N ASN A 48 5.97 5.82 -8.01
CA ASN A 48 6.59 4.70 -7.31
C ASN A 48 6.20 3.37 -7.96
N LYS A 49 7.14 2.42 -8.02
CA LYS A 49 6.92 1.07 -8.51
C LYS A 49 7.08 0.05 -7.39
N PRO A 50 6.05 -0.15 -6.54
CA PRO A 50 6.10 -1.17 -5.50
C PRO A 50 6.27 -2.56 -6.12
N LYS A 51 6.87 -3.47 -5.36
CA LYS A 51 7.07 -4.87 -5.76
C LYS A 51 5.80 -5.71 -5.56
N LEU A 52 4.94 -5.28 -4.63
CA LEU A 52 3.67 -5.92 -4.30
C LEU A 52 2.60 -4.86 -4.04
N ILE A 53 1.38 -5.12 -4.48
CA ILE A 53 0.20 -4.33 -4.15
C ILE A 53 -0.78 -5.23 -3.40
N ILE A 54 -1.26 -4.76 -2.25
CA ILE A 54 -2.34 -5.37 -1.47
C ILE A 54 -3.54 -4.44 -1.61
N LEU A 55 -4.65 -4.94 -2.15
CA LEU A 55 -5.85 -4.15 -2.44
C LEU A 55 -7.04 -4.75 -1.68
N ASP A 56 -7.74 -3.92 -0.91
CA ASP A 56 -9.06 -4.26 -0.42
C ASP A 56 -10.07 -4.21 -1.56
N ILE A 57 -10.78 -5.33 -1.74
CA ILE A 57 -11.84 -5.47 -2.74
C ILE A 57 -13.13 -4.75 -2.31
N ASN A 58 -13.31 -4.52 -1.00
CA ASN A 58 -14.47 -3.83 -0.44
C ASN A 58 -14.23 -2.33 -0.27
N LEU A 59 -13.10 -1.82 -0.78
CA LEU A 59 -12.76 -0.41 -0.73
C LEU A 59 -13.94 0.39 -1.33
N PRO A 60 -14.55 1.30 -0.56
CA PRO A 60 -15.68 2.08 -1.02
C PRO A 60 -15.19 3.18 -1.97
N ASP A 61 -14.85 2.82 -3.21
CA ASP A 61 -14.60 3.80 -4.27
C ASP A 61 -14.73 3.16 -5.67
N SER A 62 -15.90 3.40 -6.28
CA SER A 62 -16.13 3.52 -7.72
C SER A 62 -16.81 4.86 -7.97
#